data_AF-A0A6A6IS35-F1
#
_entry.id   AF-A0A6A6IS35-F1
#
_cell.length_a   1.000
_cell.length_b   1.000
_cell.length_c   1.000
_cell.angle_alpha   90.00
_cell.angle_beta   90.00
_cell.angle_gamma   90.00
#
_symmetry.space_group_name_H-M   'P 1'
#
loop_
_entity.id
_entity.type
_entity.pdbx_description
1 polymer ?
#
loop_
_entity_poly.entity_id
_entity_poly.type
_entity_poly.pdbx_seq_one_letter_code
_entity_poly.pdbx_strand_id
1 'polypeptide(L)'
;MDITDLHISAGYNLQAFERYIVDNRTLNRRVPTIFQIGCIGRDGKVMGAPNCSVKKVDEELARLIQGSLIFCAGDRHLDMTDFRNIVDHLRWSYYIQFDINGIVEAPTVEGVKVSCYGDSVFCHRPAYEPFEVSVKDLEDSTPLMTVPVTDVIGIPMAVAPSPLALPWRGRHSIHYDHAAHNLRFSLLNPNFIGGCVGTPVLARKDRKPLHVAHVHALVGYCQMVGARLHTETVPQNAAVYKTRAQHLLTHASRDDFAEFYRQWLGKEQNRQYRGVLSPYEI
;
A
#
# COMPACT_ATOMS: atom_id res chain seq x y z
N MET A 1 24.54 30.83 7.84
CA MET A 1 23.90 31.47 6.68
C MET A 1 22.62 32.06 7.20
N ASP A 2 22.48 33.38 7.19
CA ASP A 2 21.20 33.99 7.58
C ASP A 2 20.18 33.68 6.48
N ILE A 3 19.01 33.16 6.85
CA ILE A 3 17.96 32.83 5.87
C ILE A 3 17.50 34.11 5.16
N THR A 4 17.68 35.27 5.79
CA THR A 4 17.40 36.57 5.19
C THR A 4 18.29 36.93 4.00
N ASP A 5 19.46 36.28 3.86
CA ASP A 5 20.39 36.54 2.76
C ASP A 5 20.03 35.79 1.47
N LEU A 6 19.04 34.88 1.52
CA LEU A 6 18.51 34.25 0.32
C LEU A 6 17.67 35.30 -0.44
N HIS A 7 18.24 35.87 -1.49
CA HIS A 7 17.52 36.72 -2.44
C HIS A 7 16.46 35.89 -3.19
N ILE A 8 15.24 35.88 -2.68
CA ILE A 8 14.12 35.17 -3.33
C ILE A 8 13.14 36.20 -3.89
N SER A 9 12.75 36.03 -5.16
CA SER A 9 11.99 37.06 -5.88
C SER A 9 10.63 37.32 -5.22
N ALA A 10 10.25 38.61 -5.17
CA ALA A 10 9.08 39.12 -4.45
C ALA A 10 7.70 38.59 -4.92
N GLY A 11 7.67 37.68 -5.91
CA GLY A 11 6.44 37.03 -6.40
C GLY A 11 6.06 35.75 -5.65
N TYR A 12 6.97 35.16 -4.88
CA TYR A 12 6.71 33.94 -4.10
C TYR A 12 6.53 34.30 -2.63
N ASN A 13 5.31 34.16 -2.10
CA ASN A 13 5.10 34.12 -0.66
C ASN A 13 5.68 32.80 -0.15
N LEU A 14 7.00 32.77 0.05
CA LEU A 14 7.65 31.72 0.81
C LEU A 14 7.18 31.84 2.25
N GLN A 15 6.16 31.06 2.59
CA GLN A 15 6.10 30.58 3.95
C GLN A 15 7.26 29.60 4.08
N ALA A 16 8.40 30.07 4.59
CA ALA A 16 9.41 29.20 5.14
C ALA A 16 8.71 28.38 6.24
N PHE A 17 8.34 27.15 5.90
CA PHE A 17 7.72 26.27 6.86
C PHE A 17 8.84 25.52 7.56
N GLU A 18 8.93 25.71 8.87
CA GLU A 18 9.88 24.96 9.67
C GLU A 18 9.27 23.60 9.95
N ARG A 19 9.76 22.55 9.27
CA ARG A 19 9.37 21.18 9.56
C ARG A 19 10.51 20.43 10.21
N TYR A 20 10.29 20.01 11.45
CA TYR A 20 11.22 19.15 12.18
C TYR A 20 11.15 17.73 11.61
N ILE A 21 12.29 17.24 11.12
CA ILE A 21 12.47 15.82 10.83
C ILE A 21 12.92 15.15 12.14
N VAL A 22 11.96 14.74 12.96
CA VAL A 22 12.23 14.31 14.35
C VAL A 22 12.55 12.81 14.48
N ASP A 23 12.07 12.00 13.54
CA ASP A 23 12.15 10.55 13.64
C ASP A 23 12.24 9.88 12.26
N ASN A 24 13.23 9.01 12.10
CA ASN A 24 13.30 8.08 10.98
C ASN A 24 12.90 6.70 11.51
N ARG A 25 11.60 6.39 11.39
CA ARG A 25 11.03 5.10 11.80
C ARG A 25 11.71 3.92 11.13
N THR A 26 12.27 4.10 9.93
CA THR A 26 12.95 3.00 9.23
C THR A 26 14.36 2.76 9.74
N LEU A 27 15.07 3.79 10.19
CA LEU A 27 16.41 3.65 10.78
C LEU A 27 16.37 3.46 12.30
N ASN A 28 15.19 3.54 12.93
CA ASN A 28 14.98 3.49 14.38
C ASN A 28 16.01 4.34 15.13
N ARG A 29 16.26 5.55 14.62
CA ARG A 29 17.29 6.46 15.11
C ARG A 29 16.69 7.84 15.29
N ARG A 30 17.02 8.45 16.43
CA ARG A 30 16.72 9.87 16.67
C ARG A 30 17.50 10.72 15.67
N VAL A 31 16.77 11.47 14.86
CA VAL A 31 17.35 12.37 13.86
C VAL A 31 17.65 13.69 14.56
N PRO A 32 18.88 14.24 14.45
CA PRO A 32 19.16 15.59 14.93
C PRO A 32 18.28 16.58 14.16
N THR A 33 17.95 17.73 14.75
CA THR A 33 17.08 18.71 14.12
C THR A 33 17.60 19.15 12.75
N ILE A 34 16.85 18.81 11.69
CA ILE A 34 17.07 19.27 10.31
C ILE A 34 15.88 20.13 9.93
N PHE A 35 16.17 21.32 9.41
CA PHE A 35 15.18 22.25 8.87
C PHE A 35 15.05 22.04 7.36
N GLN A 36 13.82 22.00 6.88
CA GLN A 36 13.50 22.02 5.46
C GLN A 36 13.04 23.43 5.07
N ILE A 37 13.62 23.98 4.01
CA ILE A 37 13.21 25.24 3.39
C ILE A 37 12.84 24.92 1.95
N GLY A 38 11.68 25.34 1.48
CA GLY A 38 11.23 25.06 0.11
C GLY A 38 10.13 25.99 -0.36
N CYS A 39 9.87 25.97 -1.67
CA CYS A 39 8.82 26.78 -2.28
C CYS A 39 7.44 26.13 -2.11
N ILE A 40 6.70 26.56 -1.09
CA ILE A 40 5.28 26.23 -0.94
C ILE A 40 4.44 27.40 -1.46
N GLY A 41 3.49 27.10 -2.34
CA GLY A 41 2.44 27.99 -2.80
C GLY A 41 1.46 28.39 -1.69
N ARG A 42 0.62 29.39 -1.96
CA ARG A 42 -0.30 29.93 -0.95
C ARG A 42 -1.34 28.92 -0.42
N ASP A 43 -1.58 27.84 -1.15
CA ASP A 43 -2.49 26.75 -0.80
C ASP A 43 -1.80 25.59 -0.06
N GLY A 44 -0.53 25.76 0.33
CA GLY A 44 0.25 24.69 0.96
C GLY A 44 0.82 23.68 -0.04
N LYS A 45 0.61 23.85 -1.35
CA LYS A 45 1.17 22.96 -2.37
C LYS A 45 2.55 23.41 -2.79
N VAL A 46 3.44 22.46 -3.01
CA VAL A 46 4.78 22.76 -3.50
C VAL A 46 4.69 23.27 -4.94
N MET A 47 5.23 24.45 -5.22
CA MET A 47 5.15 25.13 -6.52
C MET A 47 6.55 25.32 -7.10
N GLY A 48 6.72 25.16 -8.42
CA GLY A 48 7.95 25.51 -9.12
C GLY A 48 8.25 24.61 -10.31
N ALA A 49 9.46 24.72 -10.87
CA ALA A 49 9.93 23.79 -11.88
C ALA A 49 10.09 22.37 -11.29
N PRO A 50 9.98 21.30 -12.09
CA PRO A 50 10.25 19.93 -11.63
C PRO A 50 11.61 19.84 -10.91
N ASN A 51 11.64 19.23 -9.73
CA ASN A 51 12.88 19.15 -8.95
C ASN A 51 13.80 18.04 -9.50
N CYS A 52 14.81 18.44 -10.28
CA CYS A 52 15.77 17.52 -10.89
C CYS A 52 16.58 16.70 -9.87
N SER A 53 16.85 17.24 -8.68
CA SER A 53 17.58 16.53 -7.63
C SER A 53 16.72 15.45 -6.99
N VAL A 54 15.46 15.76 -6.70
CA VAL A 54 14.47 14.79 -6.18
C VAL A 54 14.19 13.73 -7.24
N LYS A 55 14.14 14.08 -8.54
CA LYS A 55 13.97 13.10 -9.63
C LYS A 55 15.09 12.05 -9.65
N LYS A 56 16.33 12.43 -9.30
CA LYS A 56 17.45 11.48 -9.16
C LYS A 56 17.30 10.53 -7.98
N VAL A 57 16.51 10.91 -6.97
CA VAL A 57 16.18 10.06 -5.82
C VAL A 57 15.03 9.11 -6.15
N ASP A 58 13.94 9.66 -6.69
CA ASP A 58 12.75 8.91 -7.12
C ASP A 58 11.89 9.77 -8.07
N GLU A 59 11.44 9.20 -9.19
CA GLU A 59 10.63 9.93 -10.16
C GLU A 59 9.23 10.29 -9.63
N GLU A 60 8.64 9.46 -8.75
CA GLU A 60 7.31 9.73 -8.17
C GLU A 60 7.34 10.92 -7.22
N LEU A 61 8.42 11.06 -6.46
CA LEU A 61 8.62 12.21 -5.58
C LEU A 61 8.68 13.51 -6.39
N ALA A 62 9.37 13.51 -7.52
CA ALA A 62 9.54 14.70 -8.35
C ALA A 62 8.25 15.19 -9.02
N ARG A 63 7.22 14.33 -9.13
CA ARG A 63 5.89 14.74 -9.62
C ARG A 63 5.19 15.71 -8.67
N LEU A 64 5.46 15.57 -7.37
CA LEU A 64 4.72 16.29 -6.31
C LEU A 64 5.60 17.31 -5.59
N ILE A 65 6.89 17.02 -5.48
CA ILE A 65 7.88 17.91 -4.87
C ILE A 65 8.52 18.72 -6.00
N GLN A 66 7.97 19.91 -6.21
CA GLN A 66 8.46 20.87 -7.19
C GLN A 66 9.35 21.93 -6.54
N GLY A 67 10.03 22.71 -7.36
CA GLY A 67 10.88 23.80 -6.89
C GLY A 67 12.10 23.33 -6.11
N SER A 68 12.86 24.32 -5.60
CA SER A 68 14.08 24.07 -4.85
C SER A 68 13.76 23.65 -3.42
N LEU A 69 14.52 22.67 -2.91
CA LEU A 69 14.51 22.27 -1.50
C LEU A 69 15.91 22.47 -0.93
N ILE A 70 15.97 23.15 0.21
CA ILE A 70 17.20 23.34 0.98
C ILE A 70 16.98 22.66 2.34
N PHE A 71 17.95 21.86 2.75
CA PHE A 71 17.98 21.27 4.09
C PHE A 71 19.19 21.80 4.83
N CYS A 72 19.01 22.20 6.08
CA CYS A 72 20.10 22.67 6.93
C CYS A 72 19.95 22.17 8.36
N ALA A 73 21.07 22.13 9.09
CA ALA A 73 21.10 21.93 10.54
C ALA A 73 21.75 23.16 11.18
N GLY A 74 21.29 23.53 12.38
CA GLY A 74 21.70 24.78 13.02
C GLY A 74 23.12 24.75 13.58
N ASP A 75 23.56 23.58 14.06
CA ASP A 75 24.77 23.42 14.87
C ASP A 75 25.82 22.49 14.25
N ARG A 76 25.59 21.99 13.02
CA ARG A 76 26.47 21.00 12.37
C ARG A 76 26.30 20.94 10.85
N HIS A 77 27.28 20.33 10.20
CA HIS A 77 27.16 19.94 8.79
C HIS A 77 26.29 18.69 8.64
N LEU A 78 25.55 18.62 7.53
CA LEU A 78 24.81 17.43 7.14
C LEU A 78 25.74 16.38 6.55
N ASP A 79 25.52 15.12 6.89
CA ASP A 79 26.25 13.99 6.35
C ASP A 79 25.37 13.08 5.47
N MET A 80 25.92 11.96 4.99
CA MET A 80 25.18 11.00 4.16
C MET A 80 24.06 10.27 4.92
N THR A 81 24.16 10.17 6.24
CA THR A 81 23.08 9.65 7.08
C THR A 81 21.91 10.62 7.13
N ASP A 82 22.20 11.92 7.24
CA ASP A 82 21.17 12.97 7.17
C ASP A 82 20.51 13.01 5.81
N PHE A 83 21.29 12.89 4.74
CA PHE A 83 20.73 12.78 3.39
C PHE A 83 19.75 11.61 3.29
N ARG A 84 20.10 10.44 3.87
CA ARG A 84 19.18 9.31 3.92
C ARG A 84 17.90 9.63 4.72
N ASN A 85 18.03 10.28 5.87
CA ASN A 85 16.88 10.70 6.68
C ASN A 85 15.96 11.67 5.94
N ILE A 86 16.54 12.63 5.22
CA ILE A 86 15.82 13.58 4.39
C ILE A 86 15.04 12.85 3.30
N VAL A 87 15.68 11.95 2.56
CA VAL A 87 15.01 11.14 1.53
C VAL A 87 13.87 10.32 2.12
N ASP A 88 14.10 9.66 3.26
CA ASP A 88 13.10 8.87 3.95
C ASP A 88 11.91 9.73 4.40
N HIS A 89 12.18 10.93 4.90
CA HIS A 89 11.15 11.91 5.28
C HIS A 89 10.31 12.35 4.07
N LEU A 90 10.93 12.59 2.92
CA LEU A 90 10.23 12.98 1.69
C LEU A 90 9.35 11.84 1.17
N ARG A 91 9.86 10.61 1.17
CA ARG A 91 9.10 9.39 0.85
C ARG A 91 7.91 9.17 1.77
N TRP A 92 8.11 9.38 3.07
CA TRP A 92 7.06 9.27 4.07
C TRP A 92 5.99 10.36 3.92
N SER A 93 6.41 11.59 3.63
CA SER A 93 5.50 12.71 3.38
C SER A 93 4.65 12.47 2.15
N TYR A 94 5.26 11.98 1.06
CA TYR A 94 4.53 11.54 -0.14
C TYR A 94 3.51 10.47 0.21
N TYR A 95 3.94 9.43 0.93
CA TYR A 95 3.10 8.28 1.27
C TYR A 95 1.86 8.69 2.05
N ILE A 96 2.03 9.50 3.11
CA ILE A 96 0.91 10.01 3.91
C ILE A 96 -0.04 10.85 3.06
N GLN A 97 0.49 11.73 2.21
CA GLN A 97 -0.34 12.69 1.49
C GLN A 97 -1.12 12.04 0.34
N PHE A 98 -0.50 11.12 -0.39
CA PHE A 98 -1.03 10.68 -1.69
C PHE A 98 -1.37 9.20 -1.76
N ASP A 99 -0.61 8.33 -1.10
CA ASP A 99 -0.92 6.89 -1.15
C ASP A 99 -2.07 6.55 -0.20
N ILE A 100 -2.07 7.16 0.99
CA ILE A 100 -3.15 6.97 1.96
C ILE A 100 -4.46 7.61 1.49
N ASN A 101 -4.39 8.86 1.00
CA ASN A 101 -5.59 9.67 0.71
C ASN A 101 -5.94 9.74 -0.78
N GLY A 102 -5.40 8.83 -1.61
CA GLY A 102 -5.40 8.89 -3.07
C GLY A 102 -6.54 9.69 -3.71
N ILE A 103 -6.22 10.53 -4.69
CA ILE A 103 -7.24 11.27 -5.43
C ILE A 103 -7.93 10.28 -6.36
N VAL A 104 -9.14 9.86 -5.99
CA VAL A 104 -9.95 8.95 -6.80
C VAL A 104 -10.97 9.78 -7.59
N GLU A 105 -10.95 9.65 -8.91
CA GLU A 105 -11.94 10.30 -9.77
C GLU A 105 -13.28 9.56 -9.66
N ALA A 106 -14.34 10.32 -9.34
CA ALA A 106 -15.71 9.81 -9.34
C ALA A 106 -16.18 9.47 -10.77
N PRO A 107 -17.06 8.46 -10.95
CA PRO A 107 -17.69 7.65 -9.91
C PRO A 107 -16.77 6.56 -9.32
N THR A 108 -16.98 6.22 -8.04
CA THR A 108 -16.20 5.22 -7.31
C THR A 108 -17.07 4.05 -6.83
N VAL A 109 -16.43 2.91 -6.54
CA VAL A 109 -17.03 1.76 -5.85
C VAL A 109 -16.19 1.41 -4.62
N GLU A 110 -16.85 0.93 -3.57
CA GLU A 110 -16.18 0.43 -2.37
C GLU A 110 -15.38 -0.84 -2.68
N GLY A 111 -14.08 -0.76 -2.44
CA GLY A 111 -13.09 -1.82 -2.53
C GLY A 111 -12.30 -1.98 -1.24
N VAL A 112 -11.28 -2.83 -1.29
CA VAL A 112 -10.42 -3.14 -0.15
C VAL A 112 -8.95 -3.15 -0.58
N LYS A 113 -8.14 -2.32 0.07
CA LYS A 113 -6.67 -2.41 0.00
C LYS A 113 -6.20 -3.57 0.88
N VAL A 114 -5.34 -4.42 0.34
CA VAL A 114 -4.73 -5.55 1.07
C VAL A 114 -3.26 -5.24 1.31
N SER A 115 -2.91 -4.78 2.50
CA SER A 115 -1.54 -4.37 2.79
C SER A 115 -0.55 -5.53 2.70
N CYS A 116 0.55 -5.31 1.97
CA CYS A 116 1.71 -6.18 2.02
C CYS A 116 2.40 -6.13 3.40
N TYR A 117 3.46 -6.94 3.54
CA TYR A 117 4.29 -6.95 4.73
C TYR A 117 4.87 -5.57 5.04
N GLY A 118 5.43 -4.89 4.03
CA GLY A 118 6.08 -3.61 4.21
C GLY A 118 5.14 -2.54 4.75
N ASP A 119 3.93 -2.45 4.21
CA ASP A 119 2.91 -1.52 4.70
C ASP A 119 2.39 -1.89 6.09
N SER A 120 2.21 -3.18 6.36
CA SER A 120 1.74 -3.64 7.67
C SER A 120 2.78 -3.35 8.77
N VAL A 121 4.07 -3.57 8.47
CA VAL A 121 5.14 -3.55 9.47
C VAL A 121 5.84 -2.20 9.56
N PHE A 122 6.23 -1.60 8.43
CA PHE A 122 6.92 -0.31 8.43
C PHE A 122 5.95 0.88 8.47
N CYS A 123 4.79 0.74 7.81
CA CYS A 123 3.80 1.81 7.74
C CYS A 123 2.69 1.68 8.80
N HIS A 124 2.69 0.60 9.59
CA HIS A 124 1.66 0.27 10.58
C HIS A 124 0.23 0.32 10.02
N ARG A 125 0.07 -0.08 8.75
CA ARG A 125 -1.24 -0.15 8.11
C ARG A 125 -2.00 -1.38 8.60
N PRO A 126 -3.33 -1.30 8.72
CA PRO A 126 -4.16 -2.49 8.92
C PRO A 126 -3.92 -3.51 7.79
N ALA A 127 -4.08 -4.79 8.08
CA ALA A 127 -3.97 -5.85 7.08
C ALA A 127 -4.92 -5.66 5.87
N TYR A 128 -6.08 -5.09 6.16
CA TYR A 128 -7.16 -4.80 5.21
C TYR A 128 -7.73 -3.43 5.57
N GLU A 129 -8.00 -2.62 4.56
CA GLU A 129 -8.60 -1.31 4.78
C GLU A 129 -9.60 -0.99 3.66
N PRO A 130 -10.70 -0.27 3.96
CA PRO A 130 -11.61 0.20 2.93
C PRO A 130 -10.88 1.12 1.96
N PHE A 131 -11.23 1.05 0.68
CA PHE A 131 -10.66 1.92 -0.34
C PHE A 131 -11.66 2.20 -1.44
N GLU A 132 -11.72 3.42 -1.94
CA GLU A 132 -12.56 3.76 -3.09
C GLU A 132 -11.80 3.48 -4.39
N VAL A 133 -12.43 2.77 -5.31
CA VAL A 133 -11.84 2.46 -6.62
C VAL A 133 -12.62 3.18 -7.70
N SER A 134 -11.92 3.88 -8.60
CA SER A 134 -12.60 4.52 -9.72
C SER A 134 -13.23 3.45 -10.60
N VAL A 135 -14.48 3.65 -11.02
CA VAL A 135 -15.14 2.73 -11.96
C VAL A 135 -14.35 2.64 -13.26
N LYS A 136 -13.70 3.74 -13.68
CA LYS A 136 -12.83 3.76 -14.84
C LYS A 136 -11.65 2.81 -14.69
N ASP A 137 -11.02 2.75 -13.52
CA ASP A 137 -9.91 1.81 -13.27
C ASP A 137 -10.34 0.33 -13.32
N LEU A 138 -11.64 0.06 -13.12
CA LEU A 138 -12.22 -1.28 -13.26
C LEU A 138 -12.60 -1.62 -14.70
N GLU A 139 -12.90 -0.61 -15.52
CA GLU A 139 -13.26 -0.74 -16.93
C GLU A 139 -12.01 -0.72 -17.84
N ASP A 140 -10.98 0.02 -17.47
CA ASP A 140 -9.76 0.18 -18.24
C ASP A 140 -9.03 -1.17 -18.35
N SER A 141 -8.92 -1.64 -19.59
CA SER A 141 -8.46 -2.97 -20.02
C SER A 141 -7.01 -3.34 -19.67
N THR A 142 -6.35 -2.57 -18.80
CA THR A 142 -5.05 -2.96 -18.25
C THR A 142 -5.24 -4.33 -17.58
N PRO A 143 -4.39 -5.33 -17.84
CA PRO A 143 -4.63 -6.68 -17.33
C PRO A 143 -4.64 -6.67 -15.81
N LEU A 144 -5.85 -6.54 -15.25
CA LEU A 144 -6.13 -6.72 -13.84
C LEU A 144 -5.63 -8.11 -13.49
N MET A 145 -4.90 -8.21 -12.39
CA MET A 145 -4.50 -9.53 -11.92
C MET A 145 -5.75 -10.34 -11.64
N THR A 146 -5.78 -11.60 -12.08
CA THR A 146 -6.93 -12.46 -11.80
C THR A 146 -6.85 -13.00 -10.39
N VAL A 147 -7.99 -13.36 -9.81
CA VAL A 147 -8.07 -14.07 -8.53
C VAL A 147 -8.92 -15.31 -8.77
N PRO A 148 -8.36 -16.40 -9.30
CA PRO A 148 -9.19 -17.46 -9.89
C PRO A 148 -10.21 -18.08 -8.92
N VAL A 149 -9.91 -18.11 -7.61
CA VAL A 149 -10.86 -18.59 -6.59
C VAL A 149 -12.14 -17.76 -6.54
N THR A 150 -12.09 -16.47 -6.89
CA THR A 150 -13.24 -15.58 -6.83
C THR A 150 -14.25 -15.90 -7.93
N ASP A 151 -13.77 -16.39 -9.08
CA ASP A 151 -14.62 -16.88 -10.16
C ASP A 151 -15.32 -18.19 -9.75
N VAL A 152 -14.60 -19.09 -9.07
CA VAL A 152 -15.13 -20.38 -8.59
C VAL A 152 -16.24 -20.20 -7.55
N ILE A 153 -16.06 -19.27 -6.61
CA ILE A 153 -17.06 -19.00 -5.58
C ILE A 153 -18.17 -18.03 -6.03
N GLY A 154 -18.08 -17.48 -7.25
CA GLY A 154 -19.10 -16.58 -7.81
C GLY A 154 -19.12 -15.16 -7.21
N ILE A 155 -17.96 -14.61 -6.85
CA ILE A 155 -17.81 -13.20 -6.43
C ILE A 155 -16.81 -12.54 -7.38
N PRO A 156 -17.22 -11.99 -8.53
CA PRO A 156 -16.28 -11.58 -9.56
C PRO A 156 -15.42 -10.40 -9.09
N MET A 157 -14.12 -10.61 -8.87
CA MET A 157 -13.19 -9.58 -8.40
C MET A 157 -12.24 -9.09 -9.49
N ALA A 158 -11.93 -7.80 -9.40
CA ALA A 158 -10.86 -7.09 -10.08
C ALA A 158 -9.74 -6.80 -9.08
N VAL A 159 -8.49 -6.83 -9.57
CA VAL A 159 -7.30 -6.49 -8.78
C VAL A 159 -6.53 -5.42 -9.51
N ALA A 160 -6.52 -4.22 -8.94
CA ALA A 160 -5.59 -3.19 -9.36
C ALA A 160 -4.27 -3.39 -8.59
N PRO A 161 -3.14 -3.68 -9.28
CA PRO A 161 -1.86 -3.70 -8.62
C PRO A 161 -1.53 -2.30 -8.11
N SER A 162 -1.02 -2.21 -6.89
CA SER A 162 -0.47 -0.95 -6.37
C SER A 162 1.05 -1.06 -6.34
N PRO A 163 1.79 -0.04 -6.78
CA PRO A 163 3.24 -0.05 -6.63
C PRO A 163 3.63 -0.16 -5.14
N LEU A 164 4.83 -0.66 -4.88
CA LEU A 164 5.36 -0.71 -3.52
C LEU A 164 5.42 0.70 -2.94
N ALA A 165 4.97 0.87 -1.70
CA ALA A 165 4.98 2.17 -1.08
C ALA A 165 6.42 2.73 -1.01
N LEU A 166 6.57 4.01 -1.37
CA LEU A 166 7.88 4.68 -1.40
C LEU A 166 8.70 4.54 -0.11
N PRO A 167 8.11 4.57 1.11
CA PRO A 167 8.88 4.44 2.34
C PRO A 167 9.77 3.22 2.39
N TRP A 168 9.38 2.08 1.83
CA TRP A 168 10.17 0.84 1.91
C TRP A 168 10.52 0.26 0.52
N ARG A 169 10.15 0.93 -0.58
CA ARG A 169 10.58 0.58 -1.94
C ARG A 169 12.10 0.58 -2.09
N GLY A 170 12.63 -0.51 -2.65
CA GLY A 170 14.07 -0.68 -2.91
C GLY A 170 14.92 -0.84 -1.65
N ARG A 171 14.30 -1.06 -0.47
CA ARG A 171 15.05 -1.40 0.74
C ARG A 171 15.23 -2.91 0.81
N HIS A 172 16.48 -3.35 0.72
CA HIS A 172 16.88 -4.65 1.24
C HIS A 172 16.99 -4.50 2.75
N SER A 173 16.26 -5.32 3.49
CA SER A 173 16.48 -5.42 4.92
C SER A 173 16.99 -6.81 5.21
N ILE A 174 17.99 -6.89 6.08
CA ILE A 174 18.70 -8.14 6.44
C ILE A 174 17.73 -9.21 6.95
N HIS A 175 16.55 -8.80 7.44
CA HIS A 175 15.50 -9.69 7.93
C HIS A 175 14.27 -9.78 7.02
N TYR A 176 14.13 -8.92 5.99
CA TYR A 176 12.89 -8.78 5.22
C TYR A 176 13.14 -8.49 3.74
N ASP A 177 13.75 -9.43 3.01
CA ASP A 177 13.64 -9.50 1.53
C ASP A 177 12.18 -9.73 1.05
N HIS A 178 11.23 -9.75 1.99
CA HIS A 178 9.81 -10.00 1.78
C HIS A 178 8.94 -8.76 2.03
N ALA A 179 9.50 -7.54 2.10
CA ALA A 179 8.70 -6.33 2.32
C ALA A 179 7.59 -6.18 1.26
N ALA A 180 7.89 -6.54 0.01
CA ALA A 180 6.94 -6.53 -1.09
C ALA A 180 6.00 -7.74 -1.12
N HIS A 181 6.22 -8.75 -0.28
CA HIS A 181 5.40 -9.94 -0.26
C HIS A 181 4.05 -9.64 0.38
N ASN A 182 3.02 -10.17 -0.25
CA ASN A 182 1.65 -10.09 0.24
C ASN A 182 1.10 -11.50 0.40
N LEU A 183 1.40 -12.13 1.55
CA LEU A 183 0.98 -13.50 1.83
C LEU A 183 -0.53 -13.66 1.75
N ARG A 184 -1.29 -12.62 2.13
CA ARG A 184 -2.76 -12.62 2.07
C ARG A 184 -3.24 -12.68 0.62
N PHE A 185 -2.65 -11.87 -0.26
CA PHE A 185 -2.96 -11.92 -1.68
C PHE A 185 -2.51 -13.25 -2.33
N SER A 186 -1.36 -13.80 -1.94
CA SER A 186 -0.91 -15.11 -2.43
C SER A 186 -1.84 -16.26 -2.04
N LEU A 187 -2.62 -16.12 -0.96
CA LEU A 187 -3.68 -17.09 -0.63
C LEU A 187 -4.87 -16.99 -1.60
N LEU A 188 -5.19 -15.77 -2.07
CA LEU A 188 -6.27 -15.51 -3.02
C LEU A 188 -5.87 -15.90 -4.46
N ASN A 189 -4.62 -15.63 -4.83
CA ASN A 189 -4.05 -16.01 -6.12
C ASN A 189 -2.77 -16.84 -5.93
N PRO A 190 -2.91 -18.16 -5.72
CA PRO A 190 -1.77 -19.05 -5.53
C PRO A 190 -0.91 -19.27 -6.79
N ASN A 191 -1.41 -18.89 -7.97
CA ASN A 191 -0.59 -18.89 -9.20
C ASN A 191 0.42 -17.73 -9.21
N PHE A 192 0.26 -16.75 -8.33
CA PHE A 192 1.18 -15.63 -8.18
C PHE A 192 2.38 -16.04 -7.32
N ILE A 193 3.36 -16.70 -7.94
CA ILE A 193 4.56 -17.23 -7.29
C ILE A 193 5.67 -16.18 -7.34
N GLY A 194 6.12 -15.71 -6.17
CA GLY A 194 7.35 -14.91 -6.03
C GLY A 194 7.27 -13.48 -6.59
N GLY A 195 6.09 -13.00 -6.97
CA GLY A 195 5.92 -11.63 -7.44
C GLY A 195 5.81 -10.61 -6.31
N CYS A 196 6.34 -9.41 -6.55
CA CYS A 196 6.13 -8.24 -5.70
C CYS A 196 4.80 -7.57 -6.09
N VAL A 197 3.67 -8.03 -5.52
CA VAL A 197 2.35 -7.40 -5.78
C VAL A 197 2.12 -6.12 -5.00
N GLY A 198 2.91 -5.88 -3.95
CA GLY A 198 2.70 -4.72 -3.08
C GLY A 198 1.35 -4.77 -2.36
N THR A 199 0.67 -3.65 -2.33
CA THR A 199 -0.61 -3.47 -1.62
C THR A 199 -1.76 -3.37 -2.62
N PRO A 200 -2.16 -4.49 -3.26
CA PRO A 200 -3.18 -4.46 -4.29
C PRO A 200 -4.51 -3.98 -3.72
N VAL A 201 -5.30 -3.38 -4.61
CA VAL A 201 -6.68 -2.98 -4.35
C VAL A 201 -7.60 -4.00 -5.00
N LEU A 202 -8.51 -4.55 -4.20
CA LEU A 202 -9.56 -5.45 -4.64
C LEU A 202 -10.88 -4.68 -4.77
N ALA A 203 -11.62 -4.92 -5.85
CA ALA A 203 -13.00 -4.44 -6.00
C ALA A 203 -13.82 -5.48 -6.76
N ARG A 204 -15.15 -5.37 -6.73
CA ARG A 204 -16.00 -6.25 -7.52
C ARG A 204 -16.20 -5.72 -8.94
N LYS A 205 -16.07 -6.61 -9.93
CA LYS A 205 -16.30 -6.31 -11.35
C LYS A 205 -17.75 -5.91 -11.64
N ASP A 206 -18.69 -6.38 -10.82
CA ASP A 206 -20.12 -6.04 -10.91
C ASP A 206 -20.49 -4.72 -10.20
N ARG A 207 -19.47 -3.96 -9.74
CA ARG A 207 -19.61 -2.64 -9.08
C ARG A 207 -20.40 -2.66 -7.77
N LYS A 208 -20.66 -3.83 -7.20
CA LYS A 208 -21.20 -3.93 -5.85
C LYS A 208 -20.11 -3.63 -4.82
N PRO A 209 -20.47 -3.09 -3.65
CA PRO A 209 -19.50 -2.81 -2.60
C PRO A 209 -18.80 -4.09 -2.16
N LEU A 210 -17.49 -3.97 -1.94
CA LEU A 210 -16.65 -4.99 -1.35
C LEU A 210 -16.17 -4.52 0.01
N HIS A 211 -16.70 -5.11 1.08
CA HIS A 211 -16.31 -4.76 2.43
C HIS A 211 -15.06 -5.52 2.88
N VAL A 212 -14.32 -4.92 3.82
CA VAL A 212 -13.16 -5.56 4.48
C VAL A 212 -13.50 -6.95 5.03
N ALA A 213 -14.70 -7.14 5.57
CA ALA A 213 -15.16 -8.42 6.08
C ALA A 213 -15.18 -9.52 5.01
N HIS A 214 -15.58 -9.19 3.78
CA HIS A 214 -15.63 -10.15 2.67
C HIS A 214 -14.23 -10.65 2.32
N VAL A 215 -13.27 -9.73 2.19
CA VAL A 215 -11.87 -10.08 1.85
C VAL A 215 -11.21 -10.85 2.97
N HIS A 216 -11.41 -10.44 4.22
CA HIS A 216 -10.84 -11.13 5.37
C HIS A 216 -11.39 -12.57 5.49
N ALA A 217 -12.71 -12.75 5.36
CA ALA A 217 -13.32 -14.06 5.32
C ALA A 217 -12.82 -14.90 4.13
N LEU A 218 -12.68 -14.31 2.95
CA LEU A 218 -12.18 -14.99 1.76
C LEU A 218 -10.75 -15.49 1.94
N VAL A 219 -9.84 -14.65 2.47
CA VAL A 219 -8.47 -15.08 2.80
C VAL A 219 -8.48 -16.23 3.80
N GLY A 220 -9.32 -16.14 4.84
CA GLY A 220 -9.49 -17.21 5.83
C GLY A 220 -10.02 -18.51 5.23
N TYR A 221 -10.97 -18.43 4.29
CA TYR A 221 -11.51 -19.59 3.57
C TYR A 221 -10.44 -20.23 2.68
N CYS A 222 -9.71 -19.44 1.89
CA CYS A 222 -8.59 -19.93 1.07
C CYS A 222 -7.49 -20.57 1.92
N GLN A 223 -7.22 -20.02 3.11
CA GLN A 223 -6.30 -20.63 4.06
C GLN A 223 -6.83 -21.96 4.59
N MET A 224 -8.11 -22.04 4.99
CA MET A 224 -8.73 -23.28 5.48
C MET A 224 -8.72 -24.38 4.42
N VAL A 225 -9.12 -24.08 3.18
CA VAL A 225 -9.10 -25.03 2.06
C VAL A 225 -7.66 -25.46 1.77
N GLY A 226 -6.72 -24.51 1.71
CA GLY A 226 -5.31 -24.78 1.44
C GLY A 226 -4.56 -25.47 2.58
N ALA A 227 -4.99 -25.33 3.84
CA ALA A 227 -4.32 -25.89 5.01
C ALA A 227 -4.29 -27.42 5.01
N ARG A 228 -5.20 -28.08 4.29
CA ARG A 228 -5.20 -29.54 4.11
C ARG A 228 -3.96 -30.06 3.38
N LEU A 229 -3.19 -29.17 2.75
CA LEU A 229 -1.92 -29.49 2.09
C LEU A 229 -0.68 -29.07 2.89
N HIS A 230 -0.84 -28.41 4.05
CA HIS A 230 0.28 -28.05 4.91
C HIS A 230 0.73 -29.28 5.73
N THR A 231 1.62 -30.07 5.15
CA THR A 231 2.57 -30.86 5.96
C THR A 231 3.81 -30.00 6.20
N GLU A 232 4.26 -29.92 7.45
CA GLU A 232 5.23 -28.93 7.97
C GLU A 232 6.65 -28.99 7.36
N THR A 233 6.89 -29.83 6.36
CA THR A 233 8.23 -30.16 5.85
C THR A 233 8.42 -29.92 4.35
N VAL A 234 7.42 -29.42 3.61
CA VAL A 234 7.54 -29.27 2.15
C VAL A 234 8.23 -27.95 1.80
N PRO A 235 9.34 -27.95 1.03
CA PRO A 235 9.99 -26.73 0.56
C PRO A 235 9.00 -25.86 -0.22
N GLN A 236 8.96 -24.56 0.05
CA GLN A 236 8.13 -23.59 -0.69
C GLN A 236 8.69 -23.35 -2.09
N ASN A 237 8.53 -24.33 -2.98
CA ASN A 237 8.91 -24.22 -4.39
C ASN A 237 7.67 -24.02 -5.28
N ALA A 238 7.91 -23.68 -6.55
CA ALA A 238 6.84 -23.39 -7.50
C ALA A 238 5.84 -24.56 -7.68
N ALA A 239 6.29 -25.81 -7.52
CA ALA A 239 5.41 -26.98 -7.61
C ALA A 239 4.41 -27.04 -6.45
N VAL A 240 4.82 -26.69 -5.22
CA VAL A 240 3.91 -26.63 -4.06
C VAL A 240 2.83 -25.58 -4.27
N TYR A 241 3.21 -24.39 -4.74
CA TYR A 241 2.24 -23.33 -5.04
C TYR A 241 1.24 -23.76 -6.12
N LYS A 242 1.71 -24.42 -7.18
CA LYS A 242 0.83 -24.96 -8.24
C LYS A 242 -0.12 -26.03 -7.71
N THR A 243 0.36 -26.95 -6.88
CA THR A 243 -0.50 -27.97 -6.24
C THR A 243 -1.54 -27.35 -5.32
N ARG A 244 -1.14 -26.32 -4.54
CA ARG A 244 -2.05 -25.57 -3.69
C ARG A 244 -3.10 -24.83 -4.49
N ALA A 245 -2.70 -24.19 -5.60
CA ALA A 245 -3.61 -23.54 -6.53
C ALA A 245 -4.64 -24.52 -7.07
N GLN A 246 -4.18 -25.67 -7.57
CA GLN A 246 -5.07 -26.70 -8.10
C GLN A 246 -6.05 -27.20 -7.04
N HIS A 247 -5.57 -27.50 -5.83
CA HIS A 247 -6.43 -27.97 -4.74
C HIS A 247 -7.47 -26.94 -4.34
N LEU A 248 -7.06 -25.66 -4.19
CA LEU A 248 -7.97 -24.57 -3.89
C LEU A 248 -9.06 -24.46 -4.95
N LEU A 249 -8.70 -24.48 -6.25
CA LEU A 249 -9.67 -24.34 -7.33
C LEU A 249 -10.58 -25.57 -7.51
N THR A 250 -10.12 -26.76 -7.13
CA THR A 250 -10.94 -27.98 -7.18
C THR A 250 -11.92 -28.10 -6.01
N HIS A 251 -11.58 -27.57 -4.84
CA HIS A 251 -12.38 -27.76 -3.61
C HIS A 251 -13.09 -26.51 -3.14
N ALA A 252 -12.75 -25.33 -3.67
CA ALA A 252 -13.53 -24.14 -3.42
C ALA A 252 -14.90 -24.26 -4.10
N SER A 253 -15.95 -23.82 -3.41
CA SER A 253 -17.29 -23.74 -3.97
C SER A 253 -18.02 -22.53 -3.39
N ARG A 254 -19.03 -22.05 -4.13
CA ARG A 254 -19.91 -20.97 -3.66
C ARG A 254 -20.61 -21.33 -2.35
N ASP A 255 -21.16 -22.54 -2.27
CA ASP A 255 -21.96 -22.97 -1.11
C ASP A 255 -21.09 -23.14 0.14
N ASP A 256 -19.89 -23.72 -0.01
CA ASP A 256 -18.94 -23.86 1.10
C ASP A 256 -18.44 -22.50 1.60
N PHE A 257 -18.19 -21.55 0.69
CA PHE A 257 -17.80 -20.20 1.11
C PHE A 257 -18.94 -19.46 1.80
N ALA A 258 -20.17 -19.58 1.31
CA ALA A 258 -21.35 -18.98 1.94
C ALA A 258 -21.57 -19.52 3.37
N GLU A 259 -21.43 -20.83 3.55
CA GLU A 259 -21.49 -21.48 4.86
C GLU A 259 -20.35 -21.00 5.76
N PHE A 260 -19.11 -21.03 5.26
CA PHE A 260 -17.93 -20.54 5.98
C PHE A 260 -18.09 -19.10 6.43
N TYR A 261 -18.57 -18.21 5.56
CA TYR A 261 -18.77 -16.80 5.86
C TYR A 261 -19.75 -16.60 7.02
N ARG A 262 -20.87 -17.33 7.01
CA ARG A 262 -21.87 -17.28 8.09
C ARG A 262 -21.29 -17.71 9.43
N GLN A 263 -20.56 -18.82 9.46
CA GLN A 263 -19.89 -19.30 10.67
C GLN A 263 -18.78 -18.36 11.12
N TRP A 264 -18.01 -17.81 10.18
CA TRP A 264 -16.91 -16.90 10.44
C TRP A 264 -17.40 -15.59 11.08
N LEU A 265 -18.50 -15.01 10.60
CA LEU A 265 -19.11 -13.82 11.20
C LEU A 265 -19.60 -14.04 12.64
N GLY A 266 -20.02 -15.27 12.97
CA GLY A 266 -20.44 -15.63 14.33
C GLY A 266 -19.33 -15.63 15.37
N LYS A 267 -18.05 -15.65 14.93
CA LYS A 267 -16.89 -15.72 15.84
C LYS A 267 -16.68 -14.40 16.59
N GLU A 268 -16.28 -14.53 17.85
CA GLU A 268 -16.05 -13.41 18.78
C GLU A 268 -15.06 -12.37 18.25
N GLN A 269 -13.96 -12.82 17.67
CA GLN A 269 -12.91 -11.97 17.07
C GLN A 269 -13.38 -11.10 15.90
N ASN A 270 -14.57 -11.37 15.35
CA ASN A 270 -15.12 -10.72 14.16
C ASN A 270 -16.31 -9.79 14.49
N ARG A 271 -16.47 -9.41 15.77
CA ARG A 271 -17.55 -8.52 16.25
C ARG A 271 -17.73 -7.24 15.43
N GLN A 272 -16.63 -6.63 15.01
CA GLN A 272 -16.63 -5.40 14.19
C GLN A 272 -17.27 -5.57 12.80
N TYR A 273 -17.45 -6.81 12.34
CA TYR A 273 -18.09 -7.12 11.05
C TYR A 273 -19.54 -7.59 11.19
N ARG A 274 -20.10 -7.59 12.41
CA ARG A 274 -21.51 -7.93 12.62
C ARG A 274 -22.40 -6.94 11.88
N GLY A 275 -23.33 -7.45 11.09
CA GLY A 275 -24.23 -6.64 10.26
C GLY A 275 -23.73 -6.42 8.83
N VAL A 276 -22.49 -6.79 8.50
CA VAL A 276 -22.04 -6.81 7.11
C VAL A 276 -22.73 -7.97 6.38
N LEU A 277 -23.55 -7.65 5.39
CA LEU A 277 -24.27 -8.63 4.57
C LEU A 277 -23.31 -9.60 3.88
N SER A 278 -23.80 -10.79 3.57
CA SER A 278 -23.09 -11.73 2.72
C SER A 278 -22.75 -11.07 1.38
N PRO A 279 -21.57 -11.33 0.78
CA PRO A 279 -21.25 -10.81 -0.55
C PRO A 279 -22.25 -11.28 -1.63
N TYR A 280 -23.03 -12.34 -1.36
CA TYR A 280 -24.08 -12.84 -2.24
C TYR A 280 -25.45 -12.15 -2.07
N GLU A 281 -25.63 -11.36 -1.01
CA GLU A 281 -26.89 -10.67 -0.66
C GLU A 281 -26.87 -9.18 -1.00
N ILE A 282 -25.71 -8.67 -1.39
CA ILE A 282 -25.49 -7.30 -1.90
C ILE A 282 -25.91 -7.24 -3.36
#